data_AF-A0A2T0T567-F1
#
_entry.id   AF-A0A2T0T567-F1
#
_cell.length_a   1.000
_cell.length_b   1.000
_cell.length_c   1.000
_cell.angle_alpha   90.00
_cell.angle_beta   90.00
_cell.angle_gamma   90.00
#
_symmetry.space_group_name_H-M   'P 1'
#
loop_
_entity.id
_entity.type
_entity.pdbx_description
1 polymer ?
#
loop_
_entity_poly.entity_id
_entity_poly.type
_entity_poly.pdbx_seq_one_letter_code
_entity_poly.pdbx_strand_id
1 'polypeptide(L)'
;MQQSTMQMVTEFHQTFDPQAIRDTPGMCDRKTFDFRIRFLTEECSELNDALECVDRIEILDGIGDIRYVQYGLALNLGLQNAVEQSSLKLTEHGFMVSTCLEQLYNSFEAMVSPYKAGDITTLTTVLLDSIYWLDELERAMSVIVFFDVPTVMPAVIAEIHRSNMTKCCASEQEAIISCNQLYMDGTECYHVECNGKWVVRRKSDDKIQKPYGYEKPNLAAVLESFVATTYPR
;
A
#
# COMPACT_ATOMS: atom_id res chain seq x y z
N MET A 1 -7.04 -20.85 -5.76
CA MET A 1 -5.95 -20.24 -4.95
C MET A 1 -6.29 -18.77 -4.80
N GLN A 2 -6.17 -18.22 -3.60
CA GLN A 2 -6.29 -16.78 -3.37
C GLN A 2 -5.09 -16.08 -4.02
N GLN A 3 -5.32 -14.95 -4.68
CA GLN A 3 -4.28 -14.13 -5.31
C GLN A 3 -3.31 -13.60 -4.23
N SER A 4 -2.00 -13.57 -4.51
CA SER A 4 -1.01 -13.01 -3.57
C SER A 4 -1.05 -11.49 -3.59
N THR A 5 -0.55 -10.84 -2.54
CA THR A 5 -0.40 -9.37 -2.49
C THR A 5 0.41 -8.86 -3.68
N MET A 6 1.50 -9.54 -4.05
CA MET A 6 2.30 -9.17 -5.22
C MET A 6 1.50 -9.24 -6.51
N GLN A 7 0.68 -10.27 -6.70
CA GLN A 7 -0.20 -10.39 -7.88
C GLN A 7 -1.26 -9.27 -7.93
N MET A 8 -1.87 -8.91 -6.79
CA MET A 8 -2.85 -7.81 -6.70
C MET A 8 -2.22 -6.45 -7.02
N VAL A 9 -1.04 -6.18 -6.45
CA VAL A 9 -0.33 -4.91 -6.69
C VAL A 9 0.21 -4.85 -8.12
N THR A 10 0.59 -5.99 -8.70
CA THR A 10 0.96 -6.09 -10.13
C THR A 10 -0.24 -5.76 -11.03
N GLU A 11 -1.41 -6.34 -10.77
CA GLU A 11 -2.65 -6.05 -11.50
C GLU A 11 -3.02 -4.56 -11.45
N PHE A 12 -2.86 -3.93 -10.28
CA PHE A 12 -3.04 -2.50 -10.14
C PHE A 12 -2.06 -1.73 -11.04
N HIS A 13 -0.77 -2.02 -11.00
CA HIS A 13 0.17 -1.31 -11.88
C HIS A 13 -0.12 -1.57 -13.37
N GLN A 14 -0.51 -2.79 -13.76
CA GLN A 14 -0.95 -3.09 -15.13
C GLN A 14 -2.20 -2.31 -15.58
N THR A 15 -3.00 -1.83 -14.63
CA THR A 15 -4.21 -1.03 -14.91
C THR A 15 -3.90 0.46 -14.90
N PHE A 16 -3.11 0.92 -13.94
CA PHE A 16 -2.96 2.35 -13.63
C PHE A 16 -1.66 2.96 -14.14
N ASP A 17 -0.60 2.16 -14.27
CA ASP A 17 0.73 2.61 -14.71
C ASP A 17 1.63 1.43 -15.14
N PRO A 18 1.38 0.83 -16.32
CA PRO A 18 2.09 -0.39 -16.72
C PRO A 18 3.60 -0.19 -16.89
N GLN A 19 4.01 1.03 -17.22
CA GLN A 19 5.42 1.39 -17.45
C GLN A 19 6.22 1.47 -16.13
N ALA A 20 5.52 1.55 -15.01
CA ALA A 20 6.15 1.58 -13.69
C ALA A 20 6.64 0.19 -13.23
N ILE A 21 6.29 -0.90 -13.92
CA ILE A 21 6.76 -2.25 -13.59
C ILE A 21 8.13 -2.50 -14.24
N ARG A 22 9.09 -2.99 -13.46
CA ARG A 22 10.40 -3.43 -13.96
C ARG A 22 10.56 -4.94 -13.87
N ASP A 23 11.12 -5.53 -14.91
CA ASP A 23 11.44 -6.96 -14.94
C ASP A 23 12.76 -7.31 -14.25
N THR A 24 13.65 -6.32 -14.09
CA THR A 24 14.98 -6.51 -13.51
C THR A 24 15.30 -5.47 -12.44
N PRO A 25 16.06 -5.85 -11.39
CA PRO A 25 16.51 -4.94 -10.35
C PRO A 25 17.20 -3.69 -10.91
N GLY A 26 16.74 -2.51 -10.49
CA GLY A 26 17.35 -1.24 -10.86
C GLY A 26 16.60 -0.03 -10.29
N MET A 27 17.18 1.15 -10.46
CA MET A 27 16.56 2.39 -9.96
C MET A 27 15.39 2.82 -10.85
N CYS A 28 14.27 3.18 -10.24
CA CYS A 28 13.22 3.98 -10.89
C CYS A 28 13.65 5.45 -11.00
N ASP A 29 12.87 6.24 -11.73
CA ASP A 29 13.09 7.68 -11.78
C ASP A 29 12.85 8.34 -10.41
N ARG A 30 13.49 9.49 -10.21
CA ARG A 30 13.49 10.16 -8.92
C ARG A 30 12.11 10.65 -8.48
N LYS A 31 11.26 11.04 -9.44
CA LYS A 31 9.91 11.52 -9.12
C LYS A 31 9.07 10.37 -8.56
N THR A 32 9.15 9.19 -9.18
CA THR A 32 8.49 7.97 -8.68
C THR A 32 9.02 7.58 -7.31
N PHE A 33 10.34 7.56 -7.13
CA PHE A 33 10.93 7.19 -5.83
C PHE A 33 10.55 8.17 -4.71
N ASP A 34 10.73 9.47 -4.93
CA ASP A 34 10.41 10.51 -3.94
C ASP A 34 8.90 10.51 -3.62
N PHE A 35 8.04 10.20 -4.61
CA PHE A 35 6.61 9.98 -4.39
C PHE A 35 6.34 8.79 -3.46
N ARG A 36 6.99 7.64 -3.69
CA ARG A 36 6.80 6.44 -2.85
C ARG A 36 7.23 6.65 -1.42
N ILE A 37 8.41 7.24 -1.21
CA ILE A 37 8.91 7.51 0.15
C ILE A 37 7.96 8.46 0.88
N ARG A 38 7.59 9.57 0.26
CA ARG A 38 6.62 10.51 0.85
C ARG A 38 5.30 9.81 1.18
N PHE A 39 4.77 9.00 0.27
CA PHE A 39 3.49 8.34 0.46
C PHE A 39 3.57 7.28 1.58
N LEU A 40 4.66 6.52 1.68
CA LEU A 40 4.90 5.63 2.84
C LEU A 40 4.94 6.40 4.17
N THR A 41 5.59 7.56 4.19
CA THR A 41 5.65 8.42 5.38
C THR A 41 4.28 8.98 5.75
N GLU A 42 3.48 9.40 4.75
CA GLU A 42 2.08 9.85 4.93
C GLU A 42 1.24 8.73 5.58
N GLU A 43 1.21 7.54 4.99
CA GLU A 43 0.42 6.39 5.49
C GLU A 43 0.88 5.92 6.88
N CYS A 44 2.18 6.00 7.17
CA CYS A 44 2.70 5.67 8.49
C CYS A 44 2.27 6.67 9.58
N SER A 45 2.10 7.95 9.21
CA SER A 45 1.56 8.97 10.11
C SER A 45 0.08 8.72 10.38
N GLU A 46 -0.70 8.40 9.34
CA GLU A 46 -2.14 8.08 9.48
C GLU A 46 -2.34 6.83 10.36
N LEU A 47 -1.48 5.82 10.23
CA LEU A 47 -1.48 4.65 11.10
C LEU A 47 -1.18 5.00 12.58
N ASN A 48 -0.27 5.95 12.83
CA ASN A 48 0.01 6.41 14.19
C ASN A 48 -1.21 7.13 14.80
N ASP A 49 -1.91 7.94 14.02
CA ASP A 49 -3.14 8.62 14.47
C ASP A 49 -4.26 7.62 14.77
N ALA A 50 -4.43 6.60 13.92
CA ALA A 50 -5.39 5.52 14.12
C ALA A 50 -5.10 4.72 15.40
N LEU A 51 -3.82 4.51 15.70
CA LEU A 51 -3.34 3.89 16.93
C LEU A 51 -3.69 4.69 18.18
N GLU A 52 -3.48 6.00 18.16
CA GLU A 52 -3.84 6.90 19.26
C GLU A 52 -5.36 6.90 19.51
N CYS A 53 -6.15 6.75 18.44
CA CYS A 53 -7.61 6.68 18.51
C CYS A 53 -8.14 5.26 18.82
N VAL A 54 -7.27 4.24 18.83
CA VAL A 54 -7.63 2.81 18.96
C VAL A 54 -8.67 2.39 17.91
N ASP A 55 -8.59 2.98 16.71
CA ASP A 55 -9.48 2.68 15.61
C ASP A 55 -8.99 1.44 14.86
N ARG A 56 -9.59 0.30 15.16
CA ARG A 56 -9.18 -0.99 14.58
C ARG A 56 -9.35 -1.04 13.06
N ILE A 57 -10.30 -0.28 12.51
CA ILE A 57 -10.56 -0.26 11.07
C ILE A 57 -9.47 0.53 10.37
N GLU A 58 -9.21 1.75 10.84
CA GLU A 58 -8.16 2.62 10.27
C GLU A 58 -6.76 2.04 10.52
N ILE A 59 -6.54 1.30 11.61
CA ILE A 59 -5.31 0.54 11.84
C ILE A 59 -5.09 -0.51 10.74
N LEU A 60 -6.12 -1.30 10.40
CA LEU A 60 -6.01 -2.32 9.37
C LEU A 60 -5.83 -1.70 7.98
N ASP A 61 -6.52 -0.59 7.71
CA ASP A 61 -6.38 0.17 6.47
C ASP A 61 -4.95 0.68 6.31
N GLY A 62 -4.41 1.36 7.32
CA GLY A 62 -3.05 1.90 7.30
C GLY A 62 -1.96 0.84 7.13
N ILE A 63 -2.07 -0.31 7.81
CA ILE A 63 -1.14 -1.44 7.60
C ILE A 63 -1.23 -1.95 6.15
N GLY A 64 -2.45 -2.10 5.64
CA GLY A 64 -2.70 -2.58 4.29
C GLY A 64 -2.17 -1.62 3.21
N ASP A 65 -2.36 -0.31 3.40
CA ASP A 65 -1.91 0.73 2.48
C ASP A 65 -0.38 0.84 2.47
N ILE A 66 0.29 0.80 3.63
CA ILE A 66 1.77 0.73 3.68
C ILE A 66 2.27 -0.49 2.91
N ARG A 67 1.69 -1.67 3.13
CA ARG A 67 2.07 -2.90 2.43
C ARG A 67 1.86 -2.75 0.92
N TYR A 68 0.75 -2.16 0.49
CA TYR A 68 0.45 -1.91 -0.91
C TYR A 68 1.51 -1.02 -1.58
N VAL A 69 1.95 0.02 -0.87
CA VAL A 69 2.96 0.96 -1.36
C VAL A 69 4.37 0.34 -1.36
N GLN A 70 4.75 -0.43 -0.34
CA GLN A 70 6.02 -1.18 -0.31
C GLN A 70 6.14 -2.14 -1.50
N TYR A 71 5.08 -2.89 -1.80
CA TYR A 71 5.04 -3.81 -2.92
C TYR A 71 5.04 -3.06 -4.27
N GLY A 72 4.40 -1.89 -4.32
CA GLY A 72 4.49 -1.00 -5.49
C GLY A 72 5.90 -0.48 -5.73
N LEU A 73 6.61 -0.08 -4.68
CA LEU A 73 8.02 0.30 -4.76
C LEU A 73 8.90 -0.89 -5.21
N ALA A 74 8.63 -2.09 -4.72
CA ALA A 74 9.33 -3.30 -5.16
C ALA A 74 9.17 -3.52 -6.68
N LEU A 75 7.95 -3.38 -7.23
CA LEU A 75 7.72 -3.45 -8.67
C LEU A 75 8.44 -2.33 -9.43
N ASN A 76 8.43 -1.11 -8.89
CA ASN A 76 9.13 0.03 -9.47
C ASN A 76 10.65 -0.14 -9.48
N LEU A 77 11.19 -1.01 -8.63
CA LEU A 77 12.62 -1.32 -8.56
C LEU A 77 12.98 -2.67 -9.19
N GLY A 78 12.01 -3.48 -9.62
CA GLY A 78 12.22 -4.83 -10.16
C GLY A 78 12.62 -5.87 -9.11
N LEU A 79 12.09 -5.74 -7.89
CA LEU A 79 12.45 -6.52 -6.70
C LEU A 79 11.38 -7.53 -6.26
N GLN A 80 10.36 -7.78 -7.08
CA GLN A 80 9.22 -8.67 -6.77
C GLN A 80 9.67 -10.05 -6.26
N ASN A 81 10.65 -10.66 -6.93
CA ASN A 81 11.16 -11.99 -6.54
C ASN A 81 11.86 -11.97 -5.17
N ALA A 82 12.56 -10.88 -4.84
CA ALA A 82 13.23 -10.74 -3.55
C ALA A 82 12.21 -10.61 -2.41
N VAL A 83 11.15 -9.83 -2.63
CA VAL A 83 10.03 -9.69 -1.68
C VAL A 83 9.34 -11.03 -1.46
N GLU A 84 8.97 -11.75 -2.52
CA GLU A 84 8.28 -13.05 -2.39
C GLU A 84 9.11 -14.12 -1.68
N GLN A 85 10.44 -14.08 -1.82
CA GLN A 85 11.35 -15.00 -1.11
C GLN A 85 11.58 -14.61 0.37
N SER A 86 11.40 -13.34 0.71
CA SER A 86 11.65 -12.82 2.06
C SER A 86 10.57 -13.19 3.08
N SER A 87 9.33 -13.41 2.63
CA SER A 87 8.15 -13.73 3.45
C SER A 87 8.21 -15.06 4.23
N LEU A 88 9.38 -15.72 4.27
CA LEU A 88 9.59 -17.05 4.85
C LEU A 88 10.32 -17.03 6.21
N LYS A 89 10.74 -15.86 6.73
CA LYS A 89 11.49 -15.79 8.00
C LYS A 89 10.57 -15.48 9.19
N LEU A 90 10.23 -16.52 9.95
CA LEU A 90 9.61 -16.39 11.26
C LEU A 90 10.65 -15.99 12.31
N THR A 91 10.30 -15.07 13.20
CA THR A 91 11.05 -14.77 14.42
C THR A 91 10.26 -15.23 15.64
N GLU A 92 10.97 -15.73 16.66
CA GLU A 92 10.37 -16.22 17.91
C GLU A 92 10.12 -15.10 18.95
N HIS A 93 10.51 -13.85 18.65
CA HIS A 93 10.53 -12.75 19.60
C HIS A 93 9.48 -11.69 19.23
N GLY A 94 8.61 -11.33 20.19
CA GLY A 94 7.65 -10.24 20.02
C GLY A 94 8.25 -8.86 20.32
N PHE A 95 7.92 -7.87 19.50
CA PHE A 95 8.33 -6.47 19.68
C PHE A 95 7.18 -5.59 20.19
N MET A 96 7.51 -4.45 20.80
CA MET A 96 6.52 -3.42 21.14
C MET A 96 6.07 -2.69 19.87
N VAL A 97 4.79 -2.32 19.79
CA VAL A 97 4.23 -1.53 18.68
C VAL A 97 5.03 -0.26 18.40
N SER A 98 5.42 0.48 19.45
CA SER A 98 6.25 1.69 19.30
C SER A 98 7.60 1.40 18.66
N THR A 99 8.23 0.27 19.00
CA THR A 99 9.50 -0.14 18.38
C THR A 99 9.30 -0.48 16.91
N CYS A 100 8.25 -1.23 16.57
CA CYS A 100 7.96 -1.57 15.18
C CYS A 100 7.72 -0.32 14.32
N LEU A 101 6.93 0.65 14.81
CA LEU A 101 6.67 1.91 14.11
C LEU A 101 7.94 2.74 13.92
N GLU A 102 8.75 2.88 14.97
CA GLU A 102 10.02 3.61 14.90
C GLU A 102 10.95 3.00 13.85
N GLN A 103 11.08 1.67 13.83
CA GLN A 103 11.93 0.98 12.88
C GLN A 103 11.39 1.01 11.44
N LEU A 104 10.07 0.98 11.28
CA LEU A 104 9.41 1.15 9.99
C LEU A 104 9.71 2.55 9.41
N TYR A 105 9.52 3.60 10.20
CA TYR A 105 9.84 4.98 9.82
C TYR A 105 11.33 5.15 9.48
N ASN A 106 12.21 4.63 10.33
CA ASN A 106 13.66 4.67 10.11
C ASN A 106 14.06 3.97 8.81
N SER A 107 13.38 2.87 8.46
CA SER A 107 13.63 2.15 7.21
C SER A 107 13.26 2.98 5.99
N PHE A 108 12.14 3.73 6.00
CA PHE A 108 11.76 4.62 4.90
C PHE A 108 12.80 5.73 4.67
N GLU A 109 13.26 6.38 5.74
CA GLU A 109 14.33 7.38 5.67
C GLU A 109 15.65 6.75 5.17
N ALA A 110 15.98 5.55 5.63
CA ALA A 110 17.20 4.85 5.24
C ALA A 110 17.25 4.45 3.75
N MET A 111 16.10 4.35 3.05
CA MET A 111 16.07 4.06 1.61
C MET A 111 16.66 5.19 0.75
N VAL A 112 16.64 6.43 1.24
CA VAL A 112 17.03 7.61 0.45
C VAL A 112 18.51 7.62 0.08
N SER A 113 19.38 7.21 1.00
CA SER A 113 20.84 7.19 0.79
C SER A 113 21.28 6.19 -0.30
N PRO A 114 20.93 4.88 -0.23
CA PRO A 114 21.31 3.92 -1.27
C PRO A 114 20.65 4.24 -2.61
N TYR A 115 19.43 4.78 -2.64
CA TYR A 115 18.81 5.27 -3.87
C TYR A 115 19.67 6.36 -4.56
N LYS A 116 20.09 7.38 -3.81
CA LYS A 116 20.97 8.45 -4.33
C LYS A 116 22.33 7.93 -4.80
N ALA A 117 22.83 6.87 -4.17
CA ALA A 117 24.09 6.23 -4.54
C ALA A 117 23.95 5.28 -5.75
N GLY A 118 22.73 4.96 -6.21
CA GLY A 118 22.50 3.94 -7.22
C GLY A 118 22.79 2.52 -6.73
N ASP A 119 22.81 2.30 -5.41
CA ASP A 119 23.09 1.01 -4.79
C ASP A 119 21.79 0.20 -4.60
N ILE A 120 21.43 -0.55 -5.64
CA ILE A 120 20.22 -1.38 -5.64
C ILE A 120 20.29 -2.51 -4.60
N THR A 121 21.49 -3.00 -4.26
CA THR A 121 21.67 -4.08 -3.30
C THR A 121 21.30 -3.60 -1.91
N THR A 122 21.89 -2.49 -1.46
CA THR A 122 21.58 -1.90 -0.16
C THR A 122 20.13 -1.41 -0.11
N LEU A 123 19.61 -0.81 -1.19
CA LEU A 123 18.21 -0.41 -1.26
C LEU A 123 17.25 -1.61 -1.13
N THR A 124 17.60 -2.75 -1.73
CA THR A 124 16.83 -3.99 -1.59
C THR A 124 16.82 -4.45 -0.14
N THR A 125 17.97 -4.46 0.54
CA THR A 125 18.05 -4.82 1.96
C THR A 125 17.15 -3.94 2.82
N VAL A 126 17.24 -2.62 2.66
CA VAL A 126 16.42 -1.68 3.44
C VAL A 126 14.92 -1.82 3.15
N LEU A 127 14.54 -2.09 1.89
CA LEU A 127 13.15 -2.39 1.54
C LEU A 127 12.64 -3.65 2.23
N LEU A 128 13.42 -4.74 2.20
CA LEU A 128 13.07 -5.99 2.87
C LEU A 128 13.00 -5.83 4.39
N ASP A 129 13.91 -5.05 4.98
CA ASP A 129 13.87 -4.72 6.41
C ASP A 129 12.59 -3.95 6.75
N SER A 130 12.15 -3.00 5.91
CA SER A 130 10.89 -2.28 6.13
C SER A 130 9.66 -3.20 6.07
N ILE A 131 9.67 -4.20 5.19
CA ILE A 131 8.58 -5.19 5.08
C ILE A 131 8.56 -6.07 6.33
N TYR A 132 9.74 -6.50 6.78
CA TYR A 132 9.88 -7.23 8.04
C TYR A 132 9.33 -6.45 9.23
N TRP A 133 9.63 -5.16 9.35
CA TRP A 133 9.11 -4.34 10.45
C TRP A 133 7.59 -4.16 10.41
N LEU A 134 6.98 -4.16 9.22
CA LEU A 134 5.53 -4.17 9.08
C LEU A 134 4.91 -5.51 9.49
N ASP A 135 5.55 -6.64 9.15
CA ASP A 135 5.13 -7.97 9.61
C ASP A 135 5.23 -8.10 11.15
N GLU A 136 6.26 -7.53 11.78
CA GLU A 136 6.37 -7.46 13.24
C GLU A 136 5.29 -6.56 13.85
N LEU A 137 4.99 -5.43 13.20
CA LEU A 137 3.92 -4.52 13.63
C LEU A 137 2.57 -5.24 13.66
N GLU A 138 2.22 -5.99 12.62
CA GLU A 138 0.99 -6.80 12.57
C GLU A 138 0.89 -7.75 13.77
N ARG A 139 1.97 -8.46 14.09
CA ARG A 139 2.00 -9.38 15.25
C ARG A 139 1.84 -8.62 16.56
N ALA A 140 2.56 -7.52 16.74
CA ALA A 140 2.46 -6.70 17.94
C ALA A 140 1.05 -6.11 18.11
N MET A 141 0.39 -5.75 17.01
CA MET A 141 -0.95 -5.16 16.97
C MET A 141 -2.06 -6.12 17.38
N SER A 142 -1.84 -7.43 17.20
CA SER A 142 -2.82 -8.45 17.57
C SER A 142 -3.25 -8.38 19.04
N VAL A 143 -2.34 -7.92 19.92
CA VAL A 143 -2.61 -7.68 21.34
C VAL A 143 -3.52 -6.46 21.56
N ILE A 144 -3.36 -5.40 20.76
CA ILE A 144 -4.11 -4.14 20.88
C ILE A 144 -5.53 -4.29 20.34
N VAL A 145 -5.68 -4.94 19.18
CA VAL A 145 -6.98 -5.03 18.48
C VAL A 145 -7.81 -6.24 18.92
N PHE A 146 -7.24 -7.13 19.73
CA PHE A 146 -7.85 -8.34 20.30
C PHE A 146 -8.27 -9.39 19.27
N PHE A 147 -7.56 -9.50 18.15
CA PHE A 147 -7.65 -10.59 17.20
C PHE A 147 -6.31 -10.77 16.47
N ASP A 148 -6.13 -11.91 15.81
CA ASP A 148 -4.92 -12.24 15.07
C ASP A 148 -4.84 -11.43 13.76
N VAL A 149 -4.08 -10.33 13.78
CA VAL A 149 -3.93 -9.41 12.65
C VAL A 149 -3.31 -10.11 11.45
N PRO A 150 -2.16 -10.80 11.54
CA PRO A 150 -1.58 -11.53 10.41
C PRO A 150 -2.57 -12.44 9.67
N THR A 151 -3.49 -13.08 10.39
CA THR A 151 -4.47 -13.99 9.78
C THR A 151 -5.59 -13.25 9.05
N VAL A 152 -6.00 -12.05 9.49
CA VAL A 152 -7.04 -11.27 8.78
C VAL A 152 -6.47 -10.44 7.62
N MET A 153 -5.18 -10.10 7.65
CA MET A 153 -4.55 -9.22 6.66
C MET A 153 -4.72 -9.67 5.20
N PRO A 154 -4.67 -10.96 4.82
CA PRO A 154 -4.95 -11.37 3.45
C PRO A 154 -6.35 -10.96 2.96
N ALA A 155 -7.36 -10.95 3.83
CA ALA A 155 -8.71 -10.51 3.49
C ALA A 155 -8.82 -8.99 3.45
N VAL A 156 -8.14 -8.28 4.36
CA VAL A 156 -8.03 -6.81 4.36
C VAL A 156 -7.39 -6.32 3.07
N ILE A 157 -6.25 -6.89 2.68
CA ILE A 157 -5.53 -6.54 1.45
C ILE A 157 -6.39 -6.81 0.22
N ALA A 158 -7.16 -7.90 0.20
CA ALA A 158 -8.07 -8.21 -0.90
C ALA A 158 -9.17 -7.13 -1.06
N GLU A 159 -9.73 -6.64 0.06
CA GLU A 159 -10.74 -5.58 0.03
C GLU A 159 -10.14 -4.20 -0.31
N ILE A 160 -8.94 -3.88 0.20
CA ILE A 160 -8.19 -2.69 -0.21
C ILE A 160 -7.88 -2.75 -1.70
N HIS A 161 -7.45 -3.90 -2.21
CA HIS A 161 -7.20 -4.09 -3.63
C HIS A 161 -8.47 -3.88 -4.47
N ARG A 162 -9.59 -4.48 -4.07
CA ARG A 162 -10.90 -4.27 -4.74
C ARG A 162 -11.25 -2.79 -4.79
N SER A 163 -11.18 -2.08 -3.66
CA SER A 163 -11.37 -0.63 -3.56
C SER A 163 -10.42 0.13 -4.49
N ASN A 164 -9.13 -0.20 -4.49
CA ASN A 164 -8.12 0.43 -5.34
C ASN A 164 -8.40 0.24 -6.83
N MET A 165 -8.90 -0.93 -7.24
CA MET A 165 -9.29 -1.20 -8.63
C MET A 165 -10.50 -0.37 -9.10
N THR A 166 -11.33 0.13 -8.17
CA THR A 166 -12.42 1.08 -8.49
C THR A 166 -11.92 2.52 -8.71
N LYS A 167 -10.62 2.81 -8.54
CA LYS A 167 -10.04 4.15 -8.81
C LYS A 167 -9.86 4.44 -10.31
N CYS A 168 -10.48 3.66 -11.20
CA CYS A 168 -10.48 3.87 -12.64
C CYS A 168 -11.90 4.09 -13.17
N CYS A 169 -12.01 4.85 -14.26
CA CYS A 169 -13.26 5.11 -14.98
C CYS A 169 -13.36 4.17 -16.19
N ALA A 170 -14.58 3.77 -16.54
CA ALA A 170 -14.86 2.93 -17.70
C ALA A 170 -14.88 3.72 -19.01
N SER A 171 -15.06 5.04 -18.95
CA SER A 171 -15.07 5.94 -20.11
C SER A 171 -14.37 7.27 -19.85
N GLU A 172 -13.99 7.97 -20.92
CA GLU A 172 -13.43 9.32 -20.82
C GLU A 172 -14.42 10.29 -20.19
N GLN A 173 -15.71 10.16 -20.50
CA GLN A 173 -16.77 10.99 -19.97
C GLN A 173 -16.86 10.89 -18.44
N GLU A 174 -16.77 9.68 -17.89
CA GLU A 174 -16.70 9.47 -16.43
C GLU A 174 -15.47 10.14 -15.82
N ALA A 175 -14.32 10.08 -16.48
CA ALA A 175 -13.10 10.73 -16.02
C ALA A 175 -13.21 12.27 -16.06
N ILE A 176 -13.84 12.84 -17.09
CA ILE A 176 -14.14 14.28 -17.18
C ILE A 176 -15.07 14.72 -16.06
N ILE A 177 -16.16 13.96 -15.81
CA ILE A 177 -17.08 14.23 -14.69
C ILE A 177 -16.33 14.21 -13.36
N SER A 178 -15.48 13.21 -13.16
CA SER A 178 -14.66 13.05 -11.96
C SER A 178 -13.69 14.22 -11.76
N CYS A 179 -12.98 14.66 -12.81
CA CYS A 179 -12.13 15.85 -12.76
C CYS A 179 -12.91 17.11 -12.37
N ASN A 180 -14.10 17.30 -12.96
CA ASN A 180 -14.95 18.45 -12.67
C ASN A 180 -15.45 18.44 -11.21
N GLN A 181 -15.84 17.27 -10.69
CA GLN A 181 -16.25 17.10 -9.30
C GLN A 181 -15.11 17.43 -8.34
N LEU A 182 -13.93 16.84 -8.55
CA LEU A 182 -12.74 17.08 -7.72
C LEU A 182 -12.29 18.55 -7.77
N TYR A 183 -12.50 19.23 -8.91
CA TYR A 183 -12.23 20.66 -9.02
C TYR A 183 -13.13 21.50 -8.11
N MET A 184 -14.39 21.10 -7.89
CA MET A 184 -15.28 21.78 -6.93
C MET A 184 -14.78 21.66 -5.48
N ASP A 185 -14.05 20.58 -5.17
CA ASP A 185 -13.42 20.35 -3.86
C ASP A 185 -12.01 20.97 -3.77
N GLY A 186 -11.62 21.80 -4.74
CA GLY A 186 -10.32 22.47 -4.79
C GLY A 186 -9.16 21.60 -5.29
N THR A 187 -9.43 20.42 -5.84
CA THR A 187 -8.41 19.51 -6.36
C THR A 187 -8.34 19.60 -7.89
N GLU A 188 -7.24 20.16 -8.41
CA GLU A 188 -6.99 20.18 -9.85
C GLU A 188 -6.49 18.83 -10.37
N CYS A 189 -7.20 18.28 -11.35
CA CYS A 189 -6.89 16.98 -11.94
C CYS A 189 -6.72 17.03 -13.46
N TYR A 190 -6.13 15.98 -14.00
CA TYR A 190 -6.17 15.61 -15.41
C TYR A 190 -6.53 14.11 -15.51
N HIS A 191 -6.93 13.65 -16.70
CA HIS A 191 -7.19 12.24 -16.95
C HIS A 191 -6.27 11.68 -18.02
N VAL A 192 -5.97 10.39 -17.93
CA VAL A 192 -5.13 9.66 -18.88
C VAL A 192 -5.74 8.28 -19.14
N GLU A 193 -5.70 7.83 -20.39
CA GLU A 193 -6.08 6.47 -20.73
C GLU A 193 -4.94 5.50 -20.39
N CYS A 194 -5.25 4.45 -19.64
CA CYS A 194 -4.34 3.38 -19.28
C CYS A 194 -5.05 2.05 -19.52
N ASN A 195 -4.57 1.28 -20.50
CA ASN A 195 -5.06 -0.08 -20.80
C ASN A 195 -6.60 -0.18 -20.97
N GLY A 196 -7.19 0.74 -21.73
CA GLY A 196 -8.65 0.78 -21.98
C GLY A 196 -9.50 1.26 -20.80
N LYS A 197 -8.86 1.78 -19.74
CA LYS A 197 -9.49 2.48 -18.61
C LYS A 197 -9.01 3.91 -18.55
N TRP A 198 -9.75 4.77 -17.85
CA TRP A 198 -9.36 6.17 -17.65
C TRP A 198 -9.00 6.42 -16.19
N VAL A 199 -7.83 7.01 -15.96
CA VAL A 199 -7.31 7.29 -14.62
C VAL A 199 -7.27 8.79 -14.40
N VAL A 200 -7.81 9.23 -13.26
CA VAL A 200 -7.78 10.63 -12.84
C VAL A 200 -6.61 10.86 -11.91
N ARG A 201 -5.75 11.83 -12.22
CA ARG A 201 -4.53 12.15 -11.47
C ARG A 201 -4.51 13.63 -11.09
N ARG A 202 -4.05 13.91 -9.88
CA ARG A 202 -3.90 15.28 -9.38
C ARG A 202 -2.71 15.96 -10.06
N LYS A 203 -2.89 17.18 -10.56
CA LYS A 203 -1.85 17.91 -11.31
C LYS A 203 -0.59 18.22 -10.50
N SER A 204 -0.71 18.38 -9.18
CA SER A 204 0.41 18.79 -8.33
C SER A 204 1.48 17.70 -8.14
N ASP A 205 1.09 16.43 -8.17
CA ASP A 205 1.98 15.32 -7.81
C ASP A 205 1.64 13.96 -8.44
N ASP A 206 0.75 13.92 -9.43
CA ASP A 206 0.29 12.72 -10.15
C ASP A 206 -0.36 11.63 -9.30
N LYS A 207 -0.74 11.96 -8.05
CA LYS A 207 -1.49 11.05 -7.16
C LYS A 207 -2.83 10.68 -7.81
N ILE A 208 -3.07 9.38 -7.98
CA ILE A 208 -4.35 8.84 -8.44
C ILE A 208 -5.45 9.29 -7.48
N GLN A 209 -6.52 9.85 -8.02
CA GLN A 209 -7.66 10.36 -7.25
C GLN A 209 -8.81 9.36 -7.23
N LYS A 210 -9.75 9.58 -6.32
CA LYS A 210 -11.00 8.80 -6.18
C LYS A 210 -12.03 9.36 -7.19
N PRO A 211 -12.34 8.67 -8.30
CA PRO A 211 -13.26 9.18 -9.31
C PRO A 211 -14.73 9.04 -8.88
N TYR A 212 -15.64 9.55 -9.72
CA TYR A 212 -17.06 9.21 -9.68
C TYR A 212 -17.24 7.69 -9.75
N GLY A 213 -18.01 7.13 -8.81
CA GLY A 213 -18.21 5.69 -8.69
C GLY A 213 -17.13 4.94 -7.89
N TYR A 214 -16.16 5.65 -7.29
CA TYR A 214 -15.22 5.04 -6.34
C TYR A 214 -15.94 4.36 -5.17
N GLU A 215 -15.49 3.15 -4.82
CA GLU A 215 -16.02 2.38 -3.70
C GLU A 215 -14.96 2.26 -2.59
N LYS A 216 -15.25 2.83 -1.42
CA LYS A 216 -14.40 2.70 -0.23
C LYS A 216 -14.25 1.24 0.22
N PRO A 217 -13.12 0.87 0.84
CA PRO A 217 -12.97 -0.47 1.39
C PRO A 217 -13.96 -0.69 2.55
N ASN A 218 -14.63 -1.84 2.56
CA ASN A 218 -15.53 -2.23 3.65
C ASN A 218 -14.85 -3.19 4.63
N LEU A 219 -13.85 -2.68 5.35
CA LEU A 219 -13.07 -3.47 6.30
C LEU A 219 -13.88 -3.91 7.53
N ALA A 220 -14.96 -3.19 7.87
CA ALA A 220 -15.88 -3.59 8.93
C ALA A 220 -16.54 -4.95 8.59
N ALA A 221 -17.04 -5.11 7.36
CA ALA A 221 -17.60 -6.38 6.91
C ALA A 221 -16.56 -7.51 6.86
N VAL A 222 -15.32 -7.19 6.46
CA VAL A 222 -14.21 -8.16 6.49
C VAL A 222 -13.97 -8.66 7.92
N LEU A 223 -13.89 -7.73 8.88
CA LEU A 223 -13.64 -8.07 10.28
C LEU A 223 -14.81 -8.83 10.92
N GLU A 224 -16.05 -8.43 10.64
CA GLU A 224 -17.26 -9.14 11.11
C GLU A 224 -17.28 -10.59 10.60
N SER A 225 -17.00 -10.79 9.30
CA SER A 225 -16.91 -12.12 8.71
C SER A 225 -15.79 -12.94 9.36
N PHE A 226 -14.61 -12.34 9.55
CA PHE A 226 -13.47 -13.00 10.16
C PHE A 226 -13.77 -13.47 11.59
N VAL A 227 -14.33 -12.59 12.42
CA VAL A 227 -14.70 -12.93 13.80
C VAL A 227 -15.75 -14.03 13.84
N ALA A 228 -16.76 -13.97 12.97
CA ALA A 228 -17.80 -14.99 12.89
C ALA A 228 -17.26 -16.38 12.51
N THR A 229 -16.25 -16.44 11.64
CA THR A 229 -15.63 -17.72 11.21
C THR A 229 -14.61 -18.26 12.20
N THR A 230 -13.85 -17.38 12.86
CA THR A 230 -12.69 -17.78 13.68
C THR A 230 -13.07 -17.99 15.15
N TYR A 231 -14.06 -17.25 15.66
CA TYR A 231 -14.53 -17.32 17.04
C TYR A 231 -16.05 -17.59 17.07
N PRO A 232 -16.51 -18.78 16.63
CA PRO A 232 -17.92 -19.13 16.67
C PRO A 232 -18.42 -19.14 18.12
N ARG A 233 -19.63 -18.58 18.33
CA ARG A 233 -20.30 -18.58 19.65
C ARG A 233 -20.69 -19.98 20.11
#